data_AF-A0A1K2FZK0-F1
#
_entry.id   AF-A0A1K2FZK0-F1
#
_cell.length_a   1.000
_cell.length_b   1.000
_cell.length_c   1.000
_cell.angle_alpha   90.00
_cell.angle_beta   90.00
_cell.angle_gamma   90.00
#
_symmetry.space_group_name_H-M   'P 1'
#
loop_
_entity.id
_entity.type
_entity.pdbx_description
1 polymer ?
#
loop_
_entity_poly.entity_id
_entity_poly.type
_entity_poly.pdbx_seq_one_letter_code
_entity_poly.pdbx_strand_id
1 'polypeptide(L)'
;MQEAGWGLLDGMNDAGLAVSLTFGGRFVHGPGFAMPLVLRYVLETCQTVDEAVGRLRTLPVAIPQNVTLVDPDRSVTVHVGPDIPMTEAPDSCAANHQHLPVPDEQERTTRTQARLAAVRAAGVDVPAMLRPPLYQRAYDHWLGTVYTAHYRPAEGCVTYHWPGEHWEHTIAEFTPGARTVALGLSEQQRSLTHNRPSPALSTSRPYPAAVS
;
A
#
# COMPACT_ATOMS: atom_id res chain seq x y z
N MET A 1 20.54 1.28 1.03
CA MET A 1 20.05 2.40 1.84
C MET A 1 18.67 1.99 2.34
N GLN A 2 18.44 1.93 3.66
CA GLN A 2 17.13 1.55 4.21
C GLN A 2 16.15 2.71 4.00
N GLU A 3 15.31 2.61 2.97
CA GLU A 3 14.26 3.59 2.61
C GLU A 3 13.06 3.57 3.59
N ALA A 4 13.03 2.61 4.53
CA ALA A 4 11.87 2.27 5.35
C ALA A 4 11.54 3.25 6.50
N GLY A 5 12.20 4.41 6.60
CA GLY A 5 12.01 5.30 7.76
C GLY A 5 11.45 6.70 7.47
N TRP A 6 11.35 7.11 6.20
CA TRP A 6 11.19 8.53 5.86
C TRP A 6 10.02 8.82 4.88
N GLY A 7 9.51 7.78 4.21
CA GLY A 7 8.37 7.85 3.28
C GLY A 7 7.19 6.99 3.72
N LEU A 8 6.16 6.91 2.86
CA LEU A 8 4.93 6.14 3.10
C LEU A 8 4.54 5.28 1.88
N LEU A 9 3.82 4.19 2.12
CA LEU A 9 3.29 3.31 1.08
C LEU A 9 1.92 3.77 0.58
N ASP A 10 1.13 4.36 1.49
CA ASP A 10 -0.16 4.97 1.25
C ASP A 10 -0.47 6.01 2.33
N GLY A 11 -1.40 6.93 2.04
CA GLY A 11 -1.82 7.97 2.98
C GLY A 11 -2.85 8.91 2.37
N MET A 12 -3.35 9.84 3.19
CA MET A 12 -4.28 10.89 2.78
C MET A 12 -3.97 12.19 3.52
N ASN A 13 -4.11 13.33 2.86
CA ASN A 13 -3.93 14.65 3.47
C ASN A 13 -5.26 15.30 3.88
N ASP A 14 -5.20 16.49 4.47
CA ASP A 14 -6.34 17.24 4.98
C ASP A 14 -7.23 17.85 3.89
N ALA A 15 -6.75 17.92 2.65
CA ALA A 15 -7.54 18.26 1.47
C ALA A 15 -8.35 17.06 0.93
N GLY A 16 -8.14 15.85 1.45
CA GLY A 16 -8.81 14.63 0.99
C GLY A 16 -8.10 13.93 -0.17
N LEU A 17 -6.90 14.34 -0.57
CA LEU A 17 -6.09 13.60 -1.54
C LEU A 17 -5.52 12.35 -0.88
N ALA A 18 -5.95 11.17 -1.31
CA ALA A 18 -5.43 9.87 -0.93
C ALA A 18 -4.55 9.29 -2.04
N VAL A 19 -3.43 8.66 -1.66
CA VAL A 19 -2.47 8.06 -2.60
C VAL A 19 -2.00 6.72 -2.07
N SER A 20 -1.82 5.74 -2.97
CA SER A 20 -1.12 4.49 -2.67
C SER A 20 -0.18 4.10 -3.81
N LEU A 21 0.85 3.30 -3.50
CA LEU A 21 1.78 2.77 -4.49
C LEU A 21 1.80 1.24 -4.52
N THR A 22 2.12 0.68 -5.67
CA THR A 22 2.45 -0.74 -5.81
C THR A 22 3.51 -0.94 -6.90
N PHE A 23 4.32 -1.99 -6.77
CA PHE A 23 5.43 -2.26 -7.69
C PHE A 23 4.97 -2.39 -9.15
N GLY A 24 5.64 -1.72 -10.08
CA GLY A 24 5.28 -1.69 -11.51
C GLY A 24 5.60 -2.97 -12.29
N GLY A 25 6.18 -3.98 -11.64
CA GLY A 25 6.42 -5.30 -12.25
C GLY A 25 7.67 -5.40 -13.12
N ARG A 26 8.53 -4.38 -13.12
CA ARG A 26 9.73 -4.32 -13.96
C ARG A 26 10.95 -3.99 -13.12
N PHE A 27 12.01 -4.78 -13.26
CA PHE A 27 13.27 -4.59 -12.52
C PHE A 27 14.20 -3.62 -13.23
N VAL A 28 13.69 -2.44 -13.59
CA VAL A 28 14.48 -1.35 -14.18
C VAL A 28 14.85 -0.37 -13.06
N HIS A 29 16.10 0.09 -13.07
CA HIS A 29 16.59 1.11 -12.15
C HIS A 29 17.18 2.26 -12.95
N GLY A 30 16.91 3.48 -12.52
CA GLY A 30 17.50 4.68 -13.09
C GLY A 30 17.66 5.79 -12.06
N PRO A 31 18.22 6.94 -12.48
CA PRO A 31 18.32 8.10 -11.61
C PRO A 31 16.92 8.62 -11.25
N GLY A 32 16.68 8.88 -9.96
CA GLY A 32 15.40 9.42 -9.49
C GLY A 32 15.19 9.22 -8.00
N PHE A 33 14.04 9.65 -7.52
CA PHE A 33 13.66 9.52 -6.12
C PHE A 33 13.00 8.17 -5.84
N ALA A 34 13.16 7.69 -4.60
CA ALA A 34 12.39 6.57 -4.10
C ALA A 34 10.90 6.97 -4.01
N MET A 35 10.03 6.10 -4.49
CA MET A 35 8.61 6.41 -4.60
C MET A 35 7.91 6.76 -3.27
N PRO A 36 8.25 6.13 -2.13
CA PRO A 36 7.71 6.53 -0.82
C PRO A 36 8.00 7.99 -0.44
N LEU A 37 9.15 8.55 -0.86
CA LEU A 37 9.47 9.96 -0.62
C LEU A 37 8.67 10.87 -1.54
N VAL A 38 8.47 10.47 -2.79
CA VAL A 38 7.65 11.21 -3.75
C VAL A 38 6.19 11.25 -3.31
N LEU A 39 5.63 10.16 -2.78
CA LEU A 39 4.28 10.15 -2.21
C LEU A 39 4.14 11.16 -1.07
N ARG A 40 5.12 11.21 -0.16
CA ARG A 40 5.15 12.21 0.91
C ARG A 40 5.15 13.63 0.36
N TYR A 41 6.00 13.92 -0.61
CA TYR A 41 6.04 15.23 -1.27
C TYR A 41 4.70 15.59 -1.90
N VAL A 42 4.05 14.65 -2.61
CA VAL A 42 2.75 14.88 -3.23
C VAL A 42 1.68 15.17 -2.18
N LEU A 43 1.59 14.37 -1.13
CA LEU A 43 0.61 14.58 -0.06
C LEU A 43 0.84 15.89 0.71
N GLU A 44 2.08 16.38 0.78
CA GLU A 44 2.45 17.62 1.46
C GLU A 44 2.25 18.87 0.59
N THR A 45 2.17 18.74 -0.74
CA THR A 45 2.20 19.89 -1.67
C THR A 45 1.04 19.97 -2.66
N CYS A 46 0.18 18.95 -2.73
CA CYS A 46 -0.96 18.89 -3.64
C CYS A 46 -2.26 18.68 -2.85
N GLN A 47 -3.34 19.28 -3.33
CA GLN A 47 -4.68 19.16 -2.75
C GLN A 47 -5.62 18.28 -3.57
N THR A 48 -5.35 18.13 -4.88
CA THR A 48 -6.19 17.37 -5.81
C THR A 48 -5.39 16.33 -6.59
N VAL A 49 -6.10 15.38 -7.18
CA VAL A 49 -5.54 14.39 -8.11
C VAL A 49 -4.86 15.08 -9.29
N ASP A 50 -5.45 16.15 -9.83
CA ASP A 50 -4.90 16.85 -11.01
C ASP A 50 -3.57 17.53 -10.69
N GLU A 51 -3.44 18.17 -9.52
CA GLU A 51 -2.18 18.75 -9.06
C GLU A 51 -1.11 17.67 -8.88
N ALA A 52 -1.48 16.56 -8.22
CA ALA A 52 -0.60 15.44 -7.99
C ALA A 52 -0.10 14.79 -9.28
N VAL A 53 -0.99 14.54 -10.24
CA VAL A 53 -0.65 14.05 -11.59
C VAL A 53 0.27 15.06 -12.30
N GLY A 54 0.00 16.36 -12.17
CA GLY A 54 0.84 17.42 -12.70
C GLY A 54 2.29 17.36 -12.17
N ARG A 55 2.46 17.12 -10.86
CA ARG A 55 3.80 16.94 -10.26
C ARG A 55 4.47 15.66 -10.73
N LEU A 56 3.77 14.54 -10.69
CA LEU A 56 4.30 13.21 -11.06
C LEU A 56 4.82 13.16 -12.50
N ARG A 57 4.27 13.95 -13.43
CA ARG A 57 4.80 14.08 -14.81
C ARG A 57 6.25 14.57 -14.87
N THR A 58 6.72 15.29 -13.86
CA THR A 58 8.03 15.97 -13.87
C THR A 58 9.03 15.38 -12.90
N LEU A 59 8.58 14.60 -11.92
CA LEU A 59 9.43 14.04 -10.88
C LEU A 59 10.14 12.77 -11.38
N PRO A 60 11.48 12.71 -11.34
CA PRO A 60 12.20 11.49 -11.69
C PRO A 60 12.01 10.43 -10.60
N VAL A 61 11.67 9.19 -10.99
CA VAL A 61 11.48 8.07 -10.06
C VAL A 61 12.50 6.98 -10.35
N ALA A 62 13.05 6.36 -9.30
CA ALA A 62 14.16 5.42 -9.44
C ALA A 62 13.75 4.04 -9.99
N ILE A 63 12.50 3.62 -9.73
CA ILE A 63 11.98 2.27 -10.03
C ILE A 63 10.54 2.39 -10.56
N PRO A 64 10.12 1.53 -11.50
CA PRO A 64 8.74 1.45 -11.96
C PRO A 64 7.72 1.20 -10.85
N GLN A 65 6.68 2.05 -10.77
CA GLN A 65 5.60 1.96 -9.79
C GLN A 65 4.25 2.31 -10.42
N ASN A 66 3.19 1.72 -9.90
CA ASN A 66 1.82 2.12 -10.15
C ASN A 66 1.38 2.98 -8.96
N VAL A 67 0.89 4.18 -9.22
CA VAL A 67 0.42 5.12 -8.19
C VAL A 67 -1.06 5.34 -8.41
N THR A 68 -1.89 4.95 -7.44
CA THR A 68 -3.33 5.20 -7.46
C THR A 68 -3.62 6.40 -6.59
N LEU A 69 -4.28 7.41 -7.16
CA LEU A 69 -4.65 8.66 -6.53
C LEU A 69 -6.17 8.80 -6.53
N VAL A 70 -6.72 9.28 -5.43
CA VAL A 70 -8.16 9.53 -5.27
C VAL A 70 -8.35 10.82 -4.47
N ASP A 71 -9.25 11.68 -4.94
CA ASP A 71 -9.80 12.81 -4.17
C ASP A 71 -11.34 12.73 -4.22
N PRO A 72 -12.10 13.68 -3.66
CA PRO A 72 -13.57 13.63 -3.68
C PRO A 72 -14.20 13.60 -5.09
N ASP A 73 -13.49 14.07 -6.12
CA ASP A 73 -14.03 14.28 -7.46
C ASP A 73 -13.54 13.23 -8.47
N ARG A 74 -12.35 12.67 -8.25
CA ARG A 74 -11.64 11.83 -9.23
C ARG A 74 -10.86 10.70 -8.57
N SER A 75 -10.78 9.59 -9.30
CA SER A 75 -9.77 8.55 -9.08
C SER A 75 -8.97 8.31 -10.35
N VAL A 76 -7.68 8.01 -10.23
CA VAL A 76 -6.82 7.65 -11.36
C VAL A 76 -5.68 6.76 -10.88
N THR A 77 -5.23 5.85 -11.75
CA THR A 77 -3.92 5.19 -11.59
C THR A 77 -2.98 5.70 -12.66
N VAL A 78 -1.76 6.03 -12.26
CA VAL A 78 -0.66 6.37 -13.19
C VAL A 78 0.47 5.36 -13.09
N HIS A 79 1.10 5.08 -14.22
CA HIS A 79 2.33 4.33 -14.30
C HIS A 79 3.49 5.32 -14.38
N VAL A 80 4.48 5.14 -13.51
CA VAL A 80 5.73 5.92 -13.50
C VAL A 80 6.92 4.97 -13.60
N GLY A 81 8.03 5.44 -14.16
CA GLY A 81 9.29 4.68 -14.19
C GLY A 81 10.45 5.56 -14.68
N PRO A 82 11.70 5.15 -14.42
CA PRO A 82 12.88 5.88 -14.87
C PRO A 82 13.07 5.86 -16.40
N ASP A 83 12.41 4.93 -17.07
CA ASP A 83 12.60 4.59 -18.49
C ASP A 83 11.36 4.86 -19.36
N ILE A 84 10.28 5.38 -18.76
CA ILE A 84 9.02 5.69 -19.45
C ILE A 84 8.51 7.07 -19.01
N PRO A 85 7.82 7.81 -19.88
CA PRO A 85 7.01 8.94 -19.43
C PRO A 85 5.87 8.43 -18.54
N MET A 86 5.38 9.28 -17.64
CA MET A 86 4.19 8.97 -16.86
C MET A 86 2.97 8.78 -17.79
N THR A 87 2.24 7.69 -17.61
CA THR A 87 1.00 7.39 -18.37
C THR A 87 -0.16 7.10 -17.44
N GLU A 88 -1.37 7.57 -17.76
CA GLU A 88 -2.59 7.15 -17.06
C GLU A 88 -2.98 5.73 -17.48
N ALA A 89 -3.40 4.91 -16.53
CA ALA A 89 -3.92 3.57 -16.75
C ALA A 89 -5.39 3.63 -17.27
N PRO A 90 -5.93 2.55 -17.85
CA PRO A 90 -7.31 2.53 -18.35
C PRO A 90 -8.37 2.72 -17.27
N ASP A 91 -8.05 2.40 -16.02
CA ASP A 91 -8.89 2.56 -14.84
C ASP A 91 -8.04 2.80 -13.58
N SER A 92 -8.71 3.13 -12.48
CA SER A 92 -8.08 3.39 -11.17
C SER A 92 -7.70 2.11 -10.41
N CYS A 93 -7.65 0.95 -11.09
CA CYS A 93 -7.28 -0.32 -10.49
C CYS A 93 -5.81 -0.62 -10.77
N ALA A 94 -5.10 -1.16 -9.78
CA ALA A 94 -3.70 -1.56 -9.93
C ALA A 94 -3.42 -2.91 -9.26
N ALA A 95 -2.46 -3.63 -9.83
CA ALA A 95 -1.77 -4.74 -9.20
C ALA A 95 -0.26 -4.56 -9.43
N ASN A 96 0.52 -5.63 -9.45
CA ASN A 96 1.98 -5.58 -9.51
C ASN A 96 2.57 -5.64 -10.94
N HIS A 97 1.95 -4.96 -11.92
CA HIS A 97 2.47 -4.82 -13.30
C HIS A 97 1.94 -3.54 -13.98
N GLN A 98 2.69 -3.01 -14.96
CA GLN A 98 2.31 -1.83 -15.77
C GLN A 98 1.85 -2.18 -17.19
N HIS A 99 2.49 -3.19 -17.79
CA HIS A 99 2.38 -3.48 -19.22
C HIS A 99 2.06 -4.94 -19.45
N LEU A 100 1.46 -5.21 -20.60
CA LEU A 100 1.26 -6.54 -21.14
C LEU A 100 2.24 -6.81 -22.28
N PRO A 101 2.65 -8.08 -22.47
CA PRO A 101 2.37 -9.22 -21.61
C PRO A 101 3.14 -9.19 -20.29
N VAL A 102 2.57 -9.73 -19.22
CA VAL A 102 3.31 -10.00 -17.97
C VAL A 102 4.16 -11.26 -18.18
N PRO A 103 5.44 -11.28 -17.76
CA PRO A 103 6.26 -12.48 -17.81
C PRO A 103 5.62 -13.69 -17.11
N ASP A 104 5.66 -14.87 -17.72
CA ASP A 104 5.01 -16.08 -17.20
C ASP A 104 5.46 -16.45 -15.79
N GLU A 105 6.73 -16.25 -15.47
CA GLU A 105 7.26 -16.49 -14.12
C GLU A 105 6.66 -15.54 -13.08
N GLN A 106 6.52 -14.26 -13.41
CA GLN A 106 5.89 -13.28 -12.55
C GLN A 106 4.41 -13.60 -12.35
N GLU A 107 3.68 -13.98 -13.41
CA GLU A 107 2.26 -14.32 -13.30
C GLU A 107 2.06 -15.61 -12.49
N ARG A 108 2.90 -16.64 -12.66
CA ARG A 108 2.83 -17.86 -11.85
C ARG A 108 3.02 -17.57 -10.35
N THR A 109 3.95 -16.68 -10.01
CA THR A 109 4.30 -16.37 -8.61
C THR A 109 3.33 -15.40 -7.96
N THR A 110 3.01 -14.29 -8.64
CA THR A 110 2.26 -13.16 -8.06
C THR A 110 0.80 -13.13 -8.46
N ARG A 111 0.43 -13.85 -9.53
CA ARG A 111 -0.91 -13.86 -10.15
C ARG A 111 -1.42 -12.44 -10.42
N THR A 112 -0.53 -11.56 -10.86
CA THR A 112 -0.82 -10.13 -10.87
C THR A 112 -1.94 -9.76 -11.84
N GLN A 113 -2.10 -10.46 -12.97
CA GLN A 113 -3.22 -10.24 -13.88
C GLN A 113 -4.53 -10.72 -13.26
N ALA A 114 -4.53 -11.93 -12.67
CA ALA A 114 -5.71 -12.45 -11.98
C ALA A 114 -6.13 -11.56 -10.79
N ARG A 115 -5.16 -11.03 -10.04
CA ARG A 115 -5.41 -10.08 -8.94
C ARG A 115 -5.96 -8.76 -9.46
N LEU A 116 -5.44 -8.22 -10.56
CA LEU A 116 -5.99 -7.00 -11.16
C LEU A 116 -7.45 -7.19 -11.58
N ALA A 117 -7.79 -8.33 -12.19
CA ALA A 117 -9.18 -8.67 -12.52
C ALA A 117 -10.05 -8.78 -11.26
N ALA A 118 -9.54 -9.37 -10.18
CA ALA A 118 -10.25 -9.44 -8.91
C ALA A 118 -10.44 -8.07 -8.24
N VAL A 119 -9.45 -7.18 -8.32
CA VAL A 119 -9.55 -5.79 -7.80
C VAL A 119 -10.66 -5.05 -8.54
N ARG A 120 -10.70 -5.15 -9.87
CA ARG A 120 -11.77 -4.58 -10.69
C ARG A 120 -13.14 -5.11 -10.34
N ALA A 121 -13.25 -6.42 -10.12
CA ALA A 121 -14.50 -7.05 -9.74
C ALA A 121 -14.97 -6.66 -8.32
N ALA A 122 -14.04 -6.48 -7.39
CA ALA A 122 -14.34 -6.06 -6.03
C ALA A 122 -14.73 -4.58 -5.93
N GLY A 123 -14.09 -3.70 -6.71
CA GLY A 123 -14.28 -2.26 -6.61
C GLY A 123 -13.97 -1.76 -5.19
N VAL A 124 -14.96 -1.15 -4.53
CA VAL A 124 -14.86 -0.65 -3.15
C VAL A 124 -15.38 -1.65 -2.09
N ASP A 125 -15.70 -2.89 -2.45
CA ASP A 125 -16.18 -3.93 -1.53
C ASP A 125 -15.05 -4.43 -0.60
N VAL A 126 -14.97 -3.86 0.60
CA VAL A 126 -14.00 -4.27 1.63
C VAL A 126 -14.11 -5.76 2.00
N PRO A 127 -15.29 -6.34 2.27
CA PRO A 127 -15.44 -7.79 2.44
C PRO A 127 -14.84 -8.65 1.31
N ALA A 128 -14.92 -8.22 0.04
CA ALA A 128 -14.22 -8.91 -1.06
C ALA A 128 -12.70 -8.78 -0.95
N MET A 129 -12.19 -7.59 -0.62
CA MET A 129 -10.76 -7.32 -0.40
C MET A 129 -10.15 -8.14 0.74
N LEU A 130 -10.96 -8.55 1.73
CA LEU A 130 -10.55 -9.36 2.88
C LEU A 130 -10.56 -10.88 2.63
N ARG A 131 -10.79 -11.31 1.37
CA ARG A 131 -10.80 -12.72 0.97
C ARG A 131 -9.82 -13.00 -0.18
N PRO A 132 -9.32 -14.24 -0.32
CA PRO A 132 -8.56 -14.63 -1.52
C PRO A 132 -9.40 -14.38 -2.79
N PRO A 133 -8.77 -13.98 -3.91
CA PRO A 133 -7.33 -13.87 -4.14
C PRO A 133 -6.71 -12.50 -3.74
N LEU A 134 -7.51 -11.59 -3.17
CA LEU A 134 -7.06 -10.23 -2.84
C LEU A 134 -6.35 -10.19 -1.49
N TYR A 135 -6.91 -10.84 -0.48
CA TYR A 135 -6.26 -11.08 0.81
C TYR A 135 -5.36 -12.30 0.74
N GLN A 136 -4.06 -12.07 0.73
CA GLN A 136 -3.04 -13.11 0.63
C GLN A 136 -2.51 -13.49 2.02
N ARG A 137 -2.24 -14.79 2.21
CA ARG A 137 -1.75 -15.33 3.49
C ARG A 137 -0.41 -16.06 3.37
N ALA A 138 0.23 -15.97 2.21
CA ALA A 138 1.53 -16.61 1.93
C ALA A 138 2.70 -15.77 2.49
N TYR A 139 2.72 -15.55 3.82
CA TYR A 139 3.75 -14.75 4.49
C TYR A 139 5.16 -15.37 4.34
N ASP A 140 5.25 -16.70 4.37
CA ASP A 140 6.51 -17.45 4.18
C ASP A 140 7.10 -17.27 2.77
N HIS A 141 6.31 -16.74 1.84
CA HIS A 141 6.71 -16.41 0.48
C HIS A 141 6.75 -14.90 0.22
N TRP A 142 6.70 -14.06 1.26
CA TRP A 142 6.69 -12.60 1.15
C TRP A 142 5.50 -12.01 0.37
N LEU A 143 4.40 -12.75 0.27
CA LEU A 143 3.21 -12.36 -0.48
C LEU A 143 1.99 -12.09 0.41
N GLY A 144 2.16 -12.02 1.74
CA GLY A 144 1.05 -11.82 2.67
C GLY A 144 0.51 -10.38 2.71
N THR A 145 -0.81 -10.24 2.83
CA THR A 145 -1.47 -8.94 3.05
C THR A 145 -1.25 -8.48 4.48
N VAL A 146 -0.62 -7.32 4.66
CA VAL A 146 -0.37 -6.73 5.99
C VAL A 146 -1.62 -6.03 6.52
N TYR A 147 -2.34 -5.28 5.69
CA TYR A 147 -3.63 -4.64 5.96
C TYR A 147 -4.39 -4.35 4.66
N THR A 148 -5.68 -4.08 4.77
CA THR A 148 -6.49 -3.43 3.73
C THR A 148 -6.86 -2.03 4.21
N ALA A 149 -6.48 -0.98 3.49
CA ALA A 149 -6.86 0.40 3.83
C ALA A 149 -8.05 0.84 2.97
N HIS A 150 -9.09 1.38 3.62
CA HIS A 150 -10.27 1.94 2.97
C HIS A 150 -10.32 3.44 3.21
N TYR A 151 -9.88 4.21 2.22
CA TYR A 151 -9.90 5.68 2.25
C TYR A 151 -11.27 6.20 1.79
N ARG A 152 -11.80 7.19 2.51
CA ARG A 152 -13.00 7.95 2.17
C ARG A 152 -12.63 9.44 2.12
N PRO A 153 -12.08 9.91 0.98
CA PRO A 153 -11.64 11.30 0.76
C PRO A 153 -12.60 12.38 1.24
N ALA A 154 -13.87 12.30 0.82
CA ALA A 154 -14.89 13.28 1.16
C ALA A 154 -15.20 13.36 2.66
N GLU A 155 -14.88 12.31 3.42
CA GLU A 155 -15.09 12.24 4.87
C GLU A 155 -13.80 12.53 5.65
N GLY A 156 -12.64 12.65 4.98
CA GLY A 156 -11.35 12.73 5.64
C GLY A 156 -11.09 11.52 6.54
N CYS A 157 -11.59 10.33 6.17
CA CYS A 157 -11.50 9.12 6.97
C CYS A 157 -10.69 8.01 6.28
N VAL A 158 -9.94 7.24 7.07
CA VAL A 158 -9.33 5.97 6.66
C VAL A 158 -9.65 4.89 7.68
N THR A 159 -10.07 3.73 7.19
CA THR A 159 -10.26 2.54 8.03
C THR A 159 -9.29 1.45 7.57
N TYR A 160 -8.42 0.99 8.47
CA TYR A 160 -7.57 -0.18 8.27
C TYR A 160 -8.33 -1.44 8.68
N HIS A 161 -8.31 -2.46 7.83
CA HIS A 161 -9.05 -3.70 8.01
C HIS A 161 -8.14 -4.92 8.00
N TRP A 162 -8.52 -5.89 8.84
CA TRP A 162 -8.07 -7.27 8.87
C TRP A 162 -9.29 -8.19 8.99
N PRO A 163 -9.16 -9.50 8.73
CA PRO A 163 -10.26 -10.43 8.99
C PRO A 163 -10.70 -10.37 10.47
N GLY A 164 -11.93 -9.92 10.68
CA GLY A 164 -12.55 -9.79 12.01
C GLY A 164 -12.16 -8.56 12.83
N GLU A 165 -11.28 -7.69 12.32
CA GLU A 165 -10.79 -6.52 13.06
C GLU A 165 -10.67 -5.28 12.15
N HIS A 166 -10.90 -4.09 12.70
CA HIS A 166 -10.70 -2.83 11.99
C HIS A 166 -10.19 -1.74 12.94
N TRP A 167 -9.57 -0.70 12.37
CA TRP A 167 -9.06 0.46 13.08
C TRP A 167 -9.25 1.72 12.24
N GLU A 168 -10.07 2.64 12.74
CA GLU A 168 -10.46 3.86 12.02
C GLU A 168 -9.70 5.09 12.52
N HIS A 169 -9.41 5.99 11.60
CA HIS A 169 -8.85 7.32 11.85
C HIS A 169 -9.56 8.37 11.00
N THR A 170 -9.73 9.55 11.55
CA THR A 170 -10.22 10.74 10.84
C THR A 170 -9.18 11.85 10.91
N ILE A 171 -9.15 12.72 9.90
CA ILE A 171 -8.29 13.92 9.90
C ILE A 171 -8.70 14.88 11.02
N ALA A 172 -10.01 15.05 11.23
CA ALA A 172 -10.54 16.00 12.21
C ALA A 172 -10.16 15.68 13.67
N GLU A 173 -10.01 14.39 14.00
CA GLU A 173 -9.72 13.92 15.36
C GLU A 173 -8.50 12.99 15.39
N PHE A 174 -7.50 13.28 14.54
CA PHE A 174 -6.32 12.43 14.42
C PHE A 174 -5.52 12.39 15.73
N THR A 175 -5.37 11.18 16.27
CA THR A 175 -4.46 10.89 17.37
C THR A 175 -3.44 9.86 16.92
N PRO A 176 -2.12 10.14 17.01
CA PRO A 176 -1.09 9.14 16.74
C PRO A 176 -1.31 7.90 17.61
N GLY A 177 -1.25 6.73 16.99
CA GLY A 177 -1.47 5.46 17.68
C GLY A 177 -0.65 4.34 17.07
N ALA A 178 -0.59 3.22 17.77
CA ALA A 178 -0.02 1.98 17.28
C ALA A 178 -0.94 0.81 17.64
N ARG A 179 -1.01 -0.18 16.73
CA ARG A 179 -1.78 -1.41 16.93
C ARG A 179 -0.92 -2.60 16.58
N THR A 180 -0.98 -3.63 17.42
CA THR A 180 -0.36 -4.94 17.12
C THR A 180 -1.44 -5.89 16.61
N VAL A 181 -1.21 -6.49 15.45
CA VAL A 181 -2.13 -7.45 14.83
C VAL A 181 -1.38 -8.75 14.50
N ALA A 182 -1.98 -9.89 14.85
CA ALA A 182 -1.42 -11.18 14.50
C ALA A 182 -1.81 -11.57 13.06
N LEU A 183 -0.80 -11.76 12.22
CA LEU A 183 -0.96 -12.19 10.82
C LEU A 183 -0.80 -13.72 10.71
N GLY A 184 -1.42 -14.32 9.69
CA GLY A 184 -1.28 -15.76 9.41
C GLY A 184 -2.12 -16.72 10.26
N LEU A 185 -2.82 -16.23 11.29
CA LEU A 185 -3.69 -17.07 12.12
C LEU A 185 -5.02 -17.40 11.43
N SER A 186 -5.48 -18.66 11.57
CA SER A 186 -6.86 -19.06 11.26
C SER A 186 -7.86 -18.43 12.24
N GLU A 187 -9.14 -18.35 11.88
CA GLU A 187 -10.20 -17.79 12.75
C GLU A 187 -10.26 -18.51 14.11
N GLN A 188 -10.05 -19.83 14.12
CA GLN A 188 -9.99 -20.64 15.34
C GLN A 188 -8.77 -20.28 16.22
N GLN A 189 -7.64 -19.95 15.62
CA GLN A 189 -6.42 -19.55 16.35
C GLN A 189 -6.51 -18.12 16.91
N ARG A 190 -7.30 -17.23 16.29
CA ARG A 190 -7.52 -15.86 16.77
C ARG A 190 -8.38 -15.81 18.05
N SER A 191 -9.43 -16.62 18.12
CA SER A 191 -10.28 -16.72 19.32
C SER A 191 -9.48 -17.12 20.58
N LEU A 192 -8.44 -17.95 20.43
CA LEU A 192 -7.57 -18.39 21.52
C LEU A 192 -6.55 -17.34 21.99
N THR A 193 -6.18 -16.37 21.14
CA THR A 193 -5.20 -15.32 21.48
C THR A 193 -5.84 -14.10 22.13
N HIS A 194 -7.09 -13.79 21.81
CA HIS A 194 -7.86 -12.72 22.46
C HIS A 194 -8.15 -12.98 23.95
N ASN A 195 -7.98 -14.23 24.42
CA ASN A 195 -8.28 -14.67 25.79
C ASN A 195 -7.04 -14.85 26.69
N ARG A 196 -5.85 -14.40 26.27
CA ARG A 196 -4.65 -14.40 27.13
C ARG A 196 -4.29 -12.99 27.57
N PRO A 197 -4.13 -12.71 28.88
CA PRO A 197 -3.59 -11.43 29.32
C PRO A 197 -2.16 -11.26 28.79
N SER A 198 -1.83 -10.04 28.34
CA SER A 198 -0.51 -9.70 27.84
C SER A 198 0.54 -9.92 28.93
N PRO A 199 1.65 -10.64 28.67
CA PRO A 199 2.75 -10.71 29.63
C PRO A 199 3.43 -9.34 29.72
N ALA A 200 3.69 -8.89 30.95
CA ALA A 200 4.42 -7.65 31.22
C ALA A 200 5.80 -7.68 30.54
N LEU A 201 6.15 -6.57 29.88
CA LEU A 201 7.44 -6.35 29.23
C LEU A 201 8.57 -6.48 30.26
N SER A 202 9.31 -7.60 30.21
CA SER A 202 10.56 -7.76 30.95
C SER A 202 11.70 -7.16 30.14
N THR A 203 12.27 -6.07 30.64
CA THR A 203 13.45 -5.41 30.07
C THR A 203 14.71 -6.22 30.40
N SER A 204 15.38 -6.74 29.37
CA SER A 204 16.85 -6.73 29.17
C SER A 204 17.37 -7.99 28.46
N ARG A 205 18.11 -7.77 27.36
CA ARG A 205 19.45 -8.34 27.12
C ARG A 205 20.09 -7.64 25.91
N PRO A 206 21.34 -7.15 26.02
CA PRO A 206 22.03 -6.51 24.90
C PRO A 206 22.61 -7.55 23.91
N TYR A 207 22.70 -7.14 22.65
CA TYR A 207 23.31 -7.89 21.54
C TYR A 207 24.85 -7.91 21.69
N PRO A 208 25.55 -9.02 21.38
CA PRO A 208 27.00 -9.07 21.46
C PRO A 208 27.67 -8.33 20.29
N ALA A 209 28.77 -7.63 20.60
CA ALA A 209 29.61 -6.91 19.66
C ALA A 209 30.34 -7.86 18.70
N ALA A 210 30.41 -7.48 17.43
CA ALA A 210 31.24 -8.14 16.43
C ALA A 210 32.73 -7.87 16.69
N VAL A 211 33.53 -8.92 16.67
CA VAL A 211 34.99 -8.87 16.75
C VAL A 211 35.56 -8.53 15.36
N SER A 212 36.65 -7.76 15.38
CA SER A 212 37.38 -7.16 14.25
C SER A 212 37.78 -8.10 13.12
#